data_AF-Q0K3S1-F1
#
_entry.id   AF-Q0K3S1-F1
#
_cell.length_a   1.000
_cell.length_b   1.000
_cell.length_c   1.000
_cell.angle_alpha   90.00
_cell.angle_beta   90.00
_cell.angle_gamma   90.00
#
_symmetry.space_group_name_H-M   'P 1'
#
loop_
_entity.id
_entity.type
_entity.pdbx_description
1 polymer ?
#
loop_
_entity_poly.entity_id
_entity_poly.type
_entity_poly.pdbx_seq_one_letter_code
_entity_poly.pdbx_strand_id
1 'polypeptide(L)'
;MPKRFLFLFAFSFLLGSCGGGGDDGGSSEAASPPAQTLTVPLTTAMAALAANGITANFSISGSVENKPVSGSGTLNAAPADSATLNSAVVLKTTETVTGTVITNGNSEPFSGARFIFRNSATFAVVAIDQGADGYAAFADYTFPATVKAGDSGPLATATIFSDNTQAAKLGSLTQSFSVAPDSGTTLLVTFLNTEFDNNNARVGEEETTFRIDTSGNISFVSSKFTFFGANGQPVSTLIFQ
;
A
#
# COMPACT_ATOMS: atom_id res chain seq x y z
N MET A 1 -25.79 -4.20 -0.28
CA MET A 1 -24.52 -3.53 0.07
C MET A 1 -23.44 -4.61 0.08
N PRO A 2 -22.66 -4.78 -1.00
CA PRO A 2 -21.70 -5.88 -1.04
C PRO A 2 -20.53 -5.55 -0.10
N LYS A 3 -20.23 -6.53 0.74
CA LYS A 3 -19.32 -6.53 1.87
C LYS A 3 -17.90 -6.32 1.36
N ARG A 4 -17.31 -5.17 1.64
CA ARG A 4 -15.90 -4.90 1.34
C ARG A 4 -15.09 -5.16 2.58
N PHE A 5 -14.04 -5.97 2.43
CA PHE A 5 -13.02 -6.27 3.43
C PHE A 5 -13.49 -6.95 4.73
N LEU A 6 -13.17 -8.25 4.76
CA LEU A 6 -12.88 -9.12 5.90
C LEU A 6 -14.04 -9.50 6.86
N PHE A 7 -14.07 -10.80 7.14
CA PHE A 7 -14.84 -11.45 8.20
C PHE A 7 -14.84 -10.63 9.51
N LEU A 8 -16.01 -10.15 9.91
CA LEU A 8 -16.25 -9.56 11.24
C LEU A 8 -17.11 -10.53 12.06
N PHE A 9 -16.52 -11.05 13.14
CA PHE A 9 -17.26 -11.61 14.26
C PHE A 9 -17.72 -10.44 15.13
N ALA A 10 -19.04 -10.21 15.13
CA ALA A 10 -19.69 -9.13 15.87
C ALA A 10 -19.71 -9.42 17.37
N PHE A 11 -19.31 -8.44 18.20
CA PHE A 11 -19.82 -8.30 19.57
C PHE A 11 -19.90 -6.82 19.93
N SER A 12 -21.13 -6.33 20.07
CA SER A 12 -21.47 -5.02 20.63
C SER A 12 -21.13 -4.98 22.11
N PHE A 13 -20.52 -3.90 22.60
CA PHE A 13 -20.84 -3.34 23.91
C PHE A 13 -20.42 -1.85 23.99
N LEU A 14 -21.10 -1.17 24.90
CA LEU A 14 -21.36 0.25 25.01
C LEU A 14 -20.30 1.01 25.85
N LEU A 15 -20.18 2.31 25.56
CA LEU A 15 -19.82 3.45 26.43
C LEU A 15 -18.34 3.70 26.83
N GLY A 16 -17.93 4.98 26.69
CA GLY A 16 -17.28 5.70 27.80
C GLY A 16 -16.01 6.54 27.52
N SER A 17 -16.15 7.87 27.53
CA SER A 17 -15.15 8.95 27.81
C SER A 17 -13.96 9.13 26.85
N CYS A 18 -13.59 10.30 26.32
CA CYS A 18 -13.47 11.70 26.79
C CYS A 18 -12.30 11.98 27.77
N GLY A 19 -11.33 12.77 27.29
CA GLY A 19 -10.24 13.43 28.03
C GLY A 19 -8.92 13.37 27.22
N GLY A 20 -8.16 14.43 26.93
CA GLY A 20 -8.13 15.82 27.39
C GLY A 20 -6.69 16.20 27.78
N GLY A 21 -6.16 17.32 27.25
CA GLY A 21 -4.84 17.95 27.58
C GLY A 21 -3.75 17.65 26.54
N GLY A 22 -3.14 18.61 25.83
CA GLY A 22 -2.44 19.81 26.33
C GLY A 22 -1.17 19.32 27.03
N ASP A 23 0.02 19.34 26.42
CA ASP A 23 0.99 20.45 26.34
C ASP A 23 2.07 20.05 25.28
N ASP A 24 2.92 20.88 24.66
CA ASP A 24 4.03 21.61 25.27
C ASP A 24 4.76 22.48 24.22
N GLY A 25 5.34 23.58 24.71
CA GLY A 25 6.31 24.39 23.98
C GLY A 25 7.74 23.84 24.07
N GLY A 26 8.62 24.40 23.23
CA GLY A 26 10.07 24.18 23.35
C GLY A 26 10.71 23.76 22.04
N SER A 27 10.87 24.72 21.12
CA SER A 27 11.69 24.60 19.92
C SER A 27 13.13 24.26 20.29
N SER A 28 13.51 22.99 20.09
CA SER A 28 14.89 22.58 19.86
C SER A 28 15.00 22.25 18.38
N GLU A 29 15.53 23.19 17.59
CA GLU A 29 15.91 22.92 16.20
C GLU A 29 17.01 21.85 16.21
N ALA A 30 16.60 20.61 15.95
CA ALA A 30 17.53 19.53 15.67
C ALA A 30 18.33 19.91 14.43
N ALA A 31 19.66 19.83 14.52
CA ALA A 31 20.54 20.00 13.37
C ALA A 31 20.07 19.07 12.24
N SER A 32 19.65 19.65 11.12
CA SER A 32 19.24 18.88 9.94
C SER A 32 20.39 17.93 9.55
N PRO A 33 20.13 16.62 9.40
CA PRO A 33 21.12 15.69 8.90
C PRO A 33 21.66 16.20 7.55
N PRO A 34 22.96 15.99 7.25
CA PRO A 34 23.52 16.41 5.97
C PRO A 34 22.68 15.81 4.85
N ALA A 35 22.26 16.66 3.91
CA ALA A 35 21.46 16.24 2.76
C ALA A 35 22.21 15.11 2.03
N GLN A 36 21.66 13.89 2.07
CA GLN A 36 22.18 12.79 1.26
C GLN A 36 21.98 13.16 -0.21
N THR A 37 23.08 13.29 -0.96
CA THR A 37 23.08 13.49 -2.42
C THR A 37 22.81 12.19 -3.18
N LEU A 38 22.58 11.10 -2.46
CA LEU A 38 22.25 9.79 -3.00
C LEU A 38 20.98 9.88 -3.87
N THR A 39 21.07 9.31 -5.07
CA THR A 39 19.96 9.20 -6.02
C THR A 39 19.82 7.75 -6.41
N VAL A 40 18.58 7.26 -6.54
CA VAL A 40 18.27 5.89 -6.97
C VAL A 40 17.39 5.89 -8.23
N PRO A 41 17.54 4.90 -9.15
CA PRO A 41 16.80 4.85 -10.40
C PRO A 41 15.42 4.20 -10.22
N LEU A 42 14.41 4.98 -9.83
CA LEU A 42 13.08 4.46 -9.49
C LEU A 42 12.41 3.68 -10.62
N THR A 43 12.46 4.17 -11.87
CA THR A 43 11.88 3.43 -13.01
C THR A 43 12.58 2.09 -13.24
N THR A 44 13.91 2.03 -13.03
CA THR A 44 14.67 0.77 -13.12
C THR A 44 14.28 -0.19 -12.01
N ALA A 45 14.07 0.32 -10.79
CA ALA A 45 13.61 -0.49 -9.67
C ALA A 45 12.22 -1.09 -9.90
N MET A 46 11.28 -0.33 -10.48
CA MET A 46 9.96 -0.85 -10.83
C MET A 46 10.02 -1.91 -11.94
N ALA A 47 10.94 -1.75 -12.90
CA ALA A 47 11.23 -2.77 -13.90
C ALA A 47 11.81 -4.05 -13.26
N ALA A 48 12.76 -3.91 -12.33
CA ALA A 48 13.36 -5.03 -11.60
C ALA A 48 12.32 -5.77 -10.74
N LEU A 49 11.40 -5.03 -10.08
CA LEU A 49 10.28 -5.61 -9.36
C LEU A 49 9.40 -6.46 -10.27
N ALA A 50 9.04 -5.93 -11.45
CA ALA A 50 8.23 -6.67 -12.42
C ALA A 50 8.97 -7.90 -12.95
N ALA A 51 10.27 -7.79 -13.26
CA ALA A 51 11.04 -8.88 -13.83
C ALA A 51 11.34 -10.01 -12.85
N ASN A 52 11.62 -9.69 -11.58
CA ASN A 52 12.11 -10.65 -10.60
C ASN A 52 11.06 -11.08 -9.59
N GLY A 53 9.98 -10.30 -9.41
CA GLY A 53 9.06 -10.47 -8.29
C GLY A 53 9.71 -10.19 -6.94
N ILE A 54 8.97 -10.43 -5.86
CA ILE A 54 9.43 -10.36 -4.48
C ILE A 54 8.77 -11.47 -3.66
N THR A 55 9.55 -12.13 -2.81
CA THR A 55 9.03 -12.91 -1.68
C THR A 55 9.53 -12.28 -0.40
N ALA A 56 8.63 -12.02 0.54
CA ALA A 56 8.96 -11.44 1.84
C ALA A 56 8.18 -12.15 2.95
N ASN A 57 8.87 -12.55 4.01
CA ASN A 57 8.21 -12.91 5.25
C ASN A 57 7.99 -11.65 6.08
N PHE A 58 6.87 -11.56 6.78
CA PHE A 58 6.52 -10.40 7.59
C PHE A 58 5.90 -10.83 8.92
N SER A 59 5.98 -9.92 9.88
CA SER A 59 5.20 -9.87 11.10
C SER A 59 4.02 -8.91 10.90
N ILE A 60 2.89 -9.22 11.55
CA ILE A 60 1.71 -8.35 11.61
C ILE A 60 1.67 -7.71 12.99
N SER A 61 1.39 -6.42 13.03
CA SER A 61 1.08 -5.69 14.26
C SER A 61 0.03 -4.61 14.00
N GLY A 62 -0.58 -4.10 15.05
CA GLY A 62 -1.49 -2.96 14.98
C GLY A 62 -2.81 -3.24 15.69
N SER A 63 -3.90 -2.69 15.16
CA SER A 63 -5.23 -2.84 15.71
C SER A 63 -6.31 -2.93 14.66
N VAL A 64 -7.37 -3.69 14.98
CA VAL A 64 -8.62 -3.71 14.22
C VAL A 64 -9.74 -3.34 15.17
N GLU A 65 -10.47 -2.27 14.85
CA GLU A 65 -11.51 -1.71 15.72
C GLU A 65 -11.01 -1.48 17.15
N ASN A 66 -9.80 -0.93 17.27
CA ASN A 66 -9.07 -0.70 18.53
C ASN A 66 -8.69 -1.96 19.34
N LYS A 67 -8.85 -3.17 18.80
CA LYS A 67 -8.34 -4.40 19.41
C LYS A 67 -6.95 -4.71 18.88
N PRO A 68 -5.96 -5.01 19.74
CA PRO A 68 -4.61 -5.32 19.28
C PRO A 68 -4.62 -6.61 18.45
N VAL A 69 -3.89 -6.55 17.35
CA VAL A 69 -3.71 -7.66 16.42
C VAL A 69 -2.21 -7.92 16.27
N SER A 70 -1.84 -9.19 16.25
CA SER A 70 -0.50 -9.64 15.88
C SER A 70 -0.59 -10.80 14.89
N GLY A 71 0.55 -11.25 14.37
CA GLY A 71 0.57 -12.37 13.45
C GLY A 71 1.84 -12.41 12.63
N SER A 72 1.85 -13.27 11.62
CA SER A 72 2.93 -13.34 10.65
C SER A 72 2.44 -13.96 9.35
N GLY A 73 3.23 -13.80 8.30
CA GLY A 73 2.90 -14.39 7.02
C GLY A 73 4.00 -14.23 5.99
N THR A 74 3.63 -14.54 4.76
CA THR A 74 4.49 -14.45 3.59
C THR A 74 3.72 -13.74 2.50
N LEU A 75 4.36 -12.72 1.93
CA LEU A 75 3.99 -12.06 0.69
C LEU A 75 4.79 -12.70 -0.43
N ASN A 76 4.13 -13.07 -1.51
CA ASN A 76 4.77 -13.54 -2.72
C ASN A 76 4.14 -12.85 -3.93
N ALA A 77 4.87 -11.89 -4.50
CA ALA A 77 4.62 -11.29 -5.79
C ALA A 77 5.47 -12.01 -6.83
N ALA A 78 4.85 -12.82 -7.68
CA ALA A 78 5.57 -13.55 -8.72
C ALA A 78 6.20 -12.60 -9.77
N PRO A 79 7.28 -13.03 -10.45
CA PRO A 79 7.70 -12.39 -11.70
C PRO A 79 6.51 -12.13 -12.63
N ALA A 80 6.51 -10.98 -13.30
CA ALA A 80 5.42 -10.59 -14.16
C ALA A 80 5.49 -11.35 -15.50
N ASP A 81 4.35 -11.90 -15.92
CA ASP A 81 4.19 -12.54 -17.21
C ASP A 81 3.49 -11.59 -18.19
N SER A 82 3.72 -11.79 -19.49
CA SER A 82 2.96 -11.07 -20.53
C SER A 82 1.48 -11.48 -20.49
N ALA A 83 0.60 -10.50 -20.52
CA ALA A 83 -0.85 -10.67 -20.52
C ALA A 83 -1.52 -9.65 -21.43
N THR A 84 -2.85 -9.76 -21.56
CA THR A 84 -3.65 -8.80 -22.30
C THR A 84 -4.74 -8.23 -21.40
N LEU A 85 -4.87 -6.91 -21.39
CA LEU A 85 -5.92 -6.19 -20.70
C LEU A 85 -6.55 -5.19 -21.67
N ASN A 86 -7.85 -5.29 -21.92
CA ASN A 86 -8.58 -4.45 -22.87
C ASN A 86 -7.90 -4.39 -24.27
N SER A 87 -7.42 -5.54 -24.75
CA SER A 87 -6.67 -5.68 -26.02
C SER A 87 -5.27 -5.05 -26.05
N ALA A 88 -4.78 -4.48 -24.95
CA ALA A 88 -3.41 -3.99 -24.82
C ALA A 88 -2.50 -5.04 -24.16
N VAL A 89 -1.25 -5.13 -24.62
CA VAL A 89 -0.23 -5.97 -23.98
C VAL A 89 0.23 -5.30 -22.68
N VAL A 90 0.15 -6.04 -21.58
CA VAL A 90 0.53 -5.59 -20.24
C VAL A 90 1.36 -6.67 -19.56
N LEU A 91 2.05 -6.30 -18.48
CA LEU A 91 2.73 -7.24 -17.59
C LEU A 91 1.81 -7.53 -16.40
N LYS A 92 1.56 -8.81 -16.11
CA LYS A 92 0.71 -9.26 -15.01
C LYS A 92 1.56 -9.91 -13.92
N THR A 93 1.55 -9.32 -12.74
CA THR A 93 2.04 -9.95 -11.50
C THR A 93 0.89 -10.59 -10.76
N THR A 94 1.06 -11.84 -10.34
CA THR A 94 0.18 -12.46 -9.35
C THR A 94 0.80 -12.28 -7.97
N GLU A 95 0.10 -11.56 -7.10
CA GLU A 95 0.50 -11.36 -5.72
C GLU A 95 -0.37 -12.23 -4.82
N THR A 96 0.29 -12.98 -3.94
CA THR A 96 -0.35 -13.88 -2.98
C THR A 96 0.15 -13.52 -1.59
N VAL A 97 -0.77 -13.53 -0.63
CA VAL A 97 -0.44 -13.36 0.78
C VAL A 97 -1.04 -14.53 1.55
N THR A 98 -0.27 -15.08 2.47
CA THR A 98 -0.70 -16.16 3.37
C THR A 98 -0.14 -15.91 4.75
N GLY A 99 -0.89 -16.23 5.80
CA GLY A 99 -0.37 -16.09 7.15
C GLY A 99 -1.36 -16.48 8.23
N THR A 100 -1.04 -16.07 9.44
CA THR A 100 -1.90 -16.20 10.61
C THR A 100 -2.07 -14.84 11.26
N VAL A 101 -3.29 -14.57 11.69
CA VAL A 101 -3.63 -13.42 12.51
C VAL A 101 -4.00 -13.91 13.91
N ILE A 102 -3.57 -13.18 14.92
CA ILE A 102 -3.84 -13.46 16.33
C ILE A 102 -4.60 -12.26 16.89
N THR A 103 -5.79 -12.53 17.44
CA THR A 103 -6.63 -11.50 18.09
C THR A 103 -7.24 -12.09 19.34
N ASN A 104 -7.07 -11.42 20.48
CA ASN A 104 -7.54 -11.89 21.78
C ASN A 104 -7.10 -13.34 22.10
N GLY A 105 -5.89 -13.73 21.67
CA GLY A 105 -5.34 -15.07 21.89
C GLY A 105 -5.85 -16.16 20.93
N ASN A 106 -6.81 -15.86 20.05
CA ASN A 106 -7.27 -16.78 19.01
C ASN A 106 -6.44 -16.59 17.74
N SER A 107 -5.99 -17.68 17.14
CA SER A 107 -5.24 -17.67 15.88
C SER A 107 -6.10 -18.14 14.73
N GLU A 108 -6.18 -17.33 13.68
CA GLU A 108 -6.93 -17.63 12.46
C GLU A 108 -6.01 -17.55 11.25
N PRO A 109 -6.01 -18.55 10.34
CA PRO A 109 -5.26 -18.47 9.10
C PRO A 109 -5.96 -17.50 8.13
N PHE A 110 -5.16 -16.85 7.28
CA PHE A 110 -5.70 -16.07 6.17
C PHE A 110 -4.90 -16.33 4.89
N SER A 111 -5.57 -16.14 3.76
CA SER A 111 -4.92 -16.09 2.45
C SER A 111 -5.70 -15.15 1.53
N GLY A 112 -4.98 -14.45 0.67
CA GLY A 112 -5.54 -13.61 -0.36
C GLY A 112 -4.66 -13.62 -1.61
N ALA A 113 -5.24 -13.25 -2.74
CA ALA A 113 -4.52 -13.04 -3.97
C ALA A 113 -5.07 -11.82 -4.69
N ARG A 114 -4.19 -11.05 -5.34
CA ARG A 114 -4.54 -9.97 -6.25
C ARG A 114 -3.68 -10.02 -7.50
N PHE A 115 -4.16 -9.40 -8.58
CA PHE A 115 -3.41 -9.25 -9.82
C PHE A 115 -3.04 -7.79 -10.03
N ILE A 116 -1.77 -7.53 -10.31
CA ILE A 116 -1.29 -6.19 -10.63
C ILE A 116 -0.88 -6.19 -12.11
N PHE A 117 -1.54 -5.34 -12.89
CA PHE A 117 -1.25 -5.14 -14.30
C PHE A 117 -0.42 -3.88 -14.48
N ARG A 118 0.65 -3.96 -15.25
CA ARG A 118 1.57 -2.85 -15.53
C ARG A 118 1.72 -2.61 -17.02
N ASN A 119 1.93 -1.36 -17.39
CA ASN A 119 2.35 -1.00 -18.74
C ASN A 119 3.72 -1.64 -19.02
N SER A 120 3.87 -2.30 -20.16
CA SER A 120 5.10 -3.04 -20.51
C SER A 120 6.31 -2.15 -20.83
N ALA A 121 6.09 -0.88 -21.17
CA ALA A 121 7.14 0.09 -21.47
C ALA A 121 7.53 0.96 -20.27
N THR A 122 6.54 1.38 -19.47
CA THR A 122 6.77 2.33 -18.36
C THR A 122 6.80 1.66 -16.99
N PHE A 123 6.37 0.40 -16.89
CA PHE A 123 6.18 -0.36 -15.65
C PHE A 123 5.18 0.28 -14.65
N ALA A 124 4.53 1.37 -15.03
CA ALA A 124 3.45 1.99 -14.28
C ALA A 124 2.26 1.04 -14.13
N VAL A 125 1.58 1.07 -12.98
CA VAL A 125 0.41 0.24 -12.75
C VAL A 125 -0.75 0.75 -13.61
N VAL A 126 -1.37 -0.12 -14.39
CA VAL A 126 -2.55 0.22 -15.20
C VAL A 126 -3.84 -0.30 -14.57
N ALA A 127 -3.75 -1.41 -13.83
CA ALA A 127 -4.87 -1.91 -13.07
C ALA A 127 -4.43 -2.78 -11.89
N ILE A 128 -5.26 -2.82 -10.85
CA ILE A 128 -5.18 -3.80 -9.76
C ILE A 128 -6.54 -4.49 -9.67
N ASP A 129 -6.54 -5.82 -9.82
CA ASP A 129 -7.72 -6.66 -9.68
C ASP A 129 -7.63 -7.42 -8.34
N GLN A 130 -8.52 -7.08 -7.42
CA GLN A 130 -8.62 -7.68 -6.09
C GLN A 130 -9.76 -8.73 -6.04
N GLY A 131 -10.26 -9.18 -7.20
CA GLY A 131 -11.37 -10.10 -7.28
C GLY A 131 -12.66 -9.46 -6.75
N ALA A 132 -13.27 -10.08 -5.74
CA ALA A 132 -14.54 -9.63 -5.18
C ALA A 132 -14.44 -8.29 -4.42
N ASP A 133 -13.24 -7.88 -4.03
CA ASP A 133 -13.02 -6.63 -3.28
C ASP A 133 -12.92 -5.40 -4.18
N GLY A 134 -12.78 -5.60 -5.49
CA GLY A 134 -12.89 -4.55 -6.50
C GLY A 134 -11.75 -4.53 -7.51
N TYR A 135 -11.88 -3.61 -8.45
CA TYR A 135 -10.96 -3.44 -9.57
C TYR A 135 -10.59 -1.95 -9.70
N ALA A 136 -9.32 -1.62 -9.49
CA ALA A 136 -8.81 -0.26 -9.65
C ALA A 136 -8.22 -0.09 -11.06
N ALA A 137 -8.76 0.84 -11.85
CA ALA A 137 -8.23 1.22 -13.16
C ALA A 137 -7.50 2.57 -13.05
N PHE A 138 -6.20 2.58 -13.31
CA PHE A 138 -5.35 3.76 -13.19
C PHE A 138 -5.39 4.60 -14.47
N ALA A 139 -5.39 5.92 -14.31
CA ALA A 139 -5.04 6.82 -15.40
C ALA A 139 -3.56 6.64 -15.78
N ASP A 140 -3.22 6.91 -17.04
CA ASP A 140 -1.84 6.79 -17.51
C ASP A 140 -0.89 7.72 -16.73
N TYR A 141 0.25 7.16 -16.31
CA TYR A 141 1.32 7.89 -15.63
C TYR A 141 2.68 7.22 -15.87
N THR A 142 3.74 7.89 -15.42
CA THR A 142 5.11 7.38 -15.43
C THR A 142 5.77 7.63 -14.08
N PHE A 143 6.63 6.71 -13.66
CA PHE A 143 7.51 7.00 -12.52
C PHE A 143 8.57 8.04 -12.91
N PRO A 144 9.03 8.87 -11.95
CA PRO A 144 10.28 9.59 -12.11
C PRO A 144 11.42 8.62 -12.49
N ALA A 145 12.31 9.06 -13.39
CA ALA A 145 13.45 8.24 -13.81
C ALA A 145 14.37 7.95 -12.62
N THR A 146 14.64 8.98 -11.81
CA THR A 146 15.46 8.92 -10.60
C THR A 146 14.80 9.74 -9.48
N VAL A 147 15.13 9.40 -8.24
CA VAL A 147 14.68 10.12 -7.04
C VAL A 147 15.79 10.19 -5.99
N LYS A 148 15.75 11.20 -5.13
CA LYS A 148 16.65 11.39 -3.97
C LYS A 148 15.85 11.63 -2.68
N ALA A 149 16.51 11.56 -1.53
CA ALA A 149 15.89 11.84 -0.23
C ALA A 149 15.21 13.23 -0.22
N GLY A 150 13.99 13.28 0.32
CA GLY A 150 13.15 14.47 0.35
C GLY A 150 12.26 14.68 -0.89
N ASP A 151 12.50 13.96 -1.99
CA ASP A 151 11.58 13.98 -3.12
C ASP A 151 10.23 13.38 -2.72
N SER A 152 9.15 14.00 -3.20
CA SER A 152 7.78 13.50 -3.05
C SER A 152 6.88 14.11 -4.12
N GLY A 153 5.73 13.48 -4.37
CA GLY A 153 4.75 14.03 -5.30
C GLY A 153 3.62 13.08 -5.65
N PRO A 154 2.58 13.58 -6.33
CA PRO A 154 1.54 12.73 -6.89
C PRO A 154 2.11 11.87 -8.03
N LEU A 155 1.56 10.66 -8.19
CA LEU A 155 1.88 9.77 -9.31
C LEU A 155 0.68 9.54 -10.21
N ALA A 156 -0.46 9.16 -9.63
CA ALA A 156 -1.59 8.71 -10.40
C ALA A 156 -2.91 8.91 -9.66
N THR A 157 -4.00 8.80 -10.42
CA THR A 157 -5.34 8.58 -9.89
C THR A 157 -5.91 7.32 -10.53
N ALA A 158 -6.83 6.67 -9.82
CA ALA A 158 -7.53 5.50 -10.31
C ALA A 158 -9.02 5.59 -10.00
N THR A 159 -9.85 4.97 -10.85
CA THR A 159 -11.25 4.72 -10.56
C THR A 159 -11.40 3.29 -10.05
N ILE A 160 -12.10 3.13 -8.92
CA ILE A 160 -12.37 1.82 -8.34
C ILE A 160 -13.75 1.36 -8.82
N PHE A 161 -13.83 0.15 -9.36
CA PHE A 161 -15.03 -0.52 -9.84
C PHE A 161 -15.29 -1.82 -9.07
N SER A 162 -16.51 -2.37 -9.19
CA SER A 162 -16.88 -3.63 -8.53
C SER A 162 -16.09 -4.82 -9.04
N ASP A 163 -15.68 -4.76 -10.30
CA ASP A 163 -14.99 -5.82 -11.03
C ASP A 163 -14.39 -5.23 -12.31
N ASN A 164 -13.73 -6.09 -13.09
CA ASN A 164 -13.04 -5.72 -14.32
C ASN A 164 -13.97 -5.36 -15.49
N THR A 165 -15.30 -5.54 -15.38
CA THR A 165 -16.26 -5.06 -16.40
C THR A 165 -16.41 -3.53 -16.36
N GLN A 166 -16.00 -2.90 -15.25
CA GLN A 166 -16.06 -1.47 -15.02
C GLN A 166 -17.47 -0.86 -15.12
N ALA A 167 -18.51 -1.69 -14.95
CA ALA A 167 -19.90 -1.25 -15.06
C ALA A 167 -20.37 -0.45 -13.84
N ALA A 168 -19.88 -0.77 -12.64
CA ALA A 168 -20.31 -0.13 -11.39
C ALA A 168 -19.13 0.53 -10.67
N LYS A 169 -19.12 1.87 -10.65
CA LYS A 169 -18.13 2.66 -9.91
C LYS A 169 -18.36 2.58 -8.40
N LEU A 170 -17.29 2.30 -7.68
CA LEU A 170 -17.24 2.11 -6.24
C LEU A 170 -16.58 3.28 -5.49
N GLY A 171 -15.71 4.03 -6.17
CA GLY A 171 -14.92 5.09 -5.58
C GLY A 171 -13.75 5.51 -6.46
N SER A 172 -12.72 6.08 -5.84
CA SER A 172 -11.46 6.47 -6.49
C SER A 172 -10.27 6.28 -5.57
N LEU A 173 -9.08 6.25 -6.14
CA LEU A 173 -7.80 6.17 -5.43
C LEU A 173 -6.87 7.26 -5.95
N THR A 174 -6.08 7.86 -5.05
CA THR A 174 -4.94 8.69 -5.42
C THR A 174 -3.65 8.01 -4.98
N GLN A 175 -2.65 7.98 -5.85
CA GLN A 175 -1.33 7.45 -5.54
C GLN A 175 -0.30 8.58 -5.51
N SER A 176 0.53 8.59 -4.48
CA SER A 176 1.69 9.48 -4.33
C SER A 176 2.91 8.68 -3.88
N PHE A 177 4.08 9.35 -3.88
CA PHE A 177 5.30 8.78 -3.33
C PHE A 177 6.03 9.79 -2.45
N SER A 178 6.87 9.26 -1.57
CA SER A 178 7.86 10.00 -0.80
C SER A 178 9.17 9.20 -0.69
N VAL A 179 10.27 9.91 -0.50
CA VAL A 179 11.61 9.31 -0.44
C VAL A 179 12.33 9.76 0.82
N ALA A 180 12.78 8.78 1.61
CA ALA A 180 13.53 9.00 2.84
C ALA A 180 14.93 8.40 2.76
N PRO A 181 15.93 8.96 3.47
CA PRO A 181 17.23 8.33 3.60
C PRO A 181 17.11 6.99 4.35
N ASP A 182 17.93 6.00 3.97
CA ASP A 182 18.00 4.68 4.63
C ASP A 182 19.43 4.39 5.09
N SER A 183 20.36 4.29 4.13
CA SER A 183 21.78 4.04 4.39
C SER A 183 22.66 4.88 3.46
N GLY A 184 23.98 4.65 3.48
CA GLY A 184 24.91 5.33 2.55
C GLY A 184 24.72 4.92 1.08
N THR A 185 24.02 3.82 0.80
CA THR A 185 23.86 3.27 -0.56
C THR A 185 22.41 2.99 -0.95
N THR A 186 21.45 3.25 -0.06
CA THR A 186 20.03 2.96 -0.28
C THR A 186 19.14 4.11 0.16
N LEU A 187 17.96 4.20 -0.47
CA LEU A 187 16.85 5.07 -0.06
C LEU A 187 15.61 4.22 0.23
N LEU A 188 14.74 4.71 1.11
CA LEU A 188 13.38 4.19 1.27
C LEU A 188 12.45 4.98 0.33
N VAL A 189 11.71 4.28 -0.51
CA VAL A 189 10.64 4.84 -1.32
C VAL A 189 9.32 4.28 -0.85
N THR A 190 8.44 5.17 -0.37
CA THR A 190 7.11 4.81 0.09
C THR A 190 6.08 5.27 -0.94
N PHE A 191 5.24 4.34 -1.40
CA PHE A 191 4.06 4.65 -2.18
C PHE A 191 2.86 4.71 -1.25
N LEU A 192 2.08 5.78 -1.33
CA LEU A 192 0.84 5.95 -0.59
C LEU A 192 -0.33 5.91 -1.57
N ASN A 193 -1.22 4.94 -1.38
CA ASN A 193 -2.53 4.91 -1.99
C ASN A 193 -3.55 5.44 -0.97
N THR A 194 -4.35 6.42 -1.34
CA THR A 194 -5.49 6.90 -0.54
C THR A 194 -6.78 6.62 -1.28
N GLU A 195 -7.68 5.88 -0.65
CA GLU A 195 -8.96 5.46 -1.22
C GLU A 195 -10.11 6.33 -0.72
N PHE A 196 -11.01 6.64 -1.65
CA PHE A 196 -12.21 7.44 -1.43
C PHE A 196 -13.44 6.70 -1.93
N ASP A 197 -14.56 6.83 -1.21
CA ASP A 197 -15.87 6.34 -1.67
C ASP A 197 -16.50 7.26 -2.72
N ASN A 198 -17.71 6.93 -3.18
CA ASN A 198 -18.44 7.76 -4.16
C ASN A 198 -18.89 9.13 -3.62
N ASN A 199 -18.82 9.36 -2.31
CA ASN A 199 -19.09 10.65 -1.68
C ASN A 199 -17.81 11.46 -1.43
N ASN A 200 -16.66 10.99 -1.94
CA ASN A 200 -15.32 11.53 -1.68
C ASN A 200 -14.91 11.48 -0.21
N ALA A 201 -15.53 10.61 0.60
CA ALA A 201 -15.05 10.33 1.95
C ALA A 201 -13.85 9.38 1.87
N ARG A 202 -12.77 9.72 2.56
CA ARG A 202 -11.59 8.85 2.69
C ARG A 202 -11.96 7.61 3.49
N VAL A 203 -11.70 6.43 2.95
CA VAL A 203 -12.08 5.14 3.53
C VAL A 203 -10.88 4.24 3.84
N GLY A 204 -9.76 4.43 3.14
CA GLY A 204 -8.60 3.58 3.29
C GLY A 204 -7.30 4.27 2.87
N GLU A 205 -6.20 3.79 3.43
CA GLU A 205 -4.85 4.06 2.96
C GLU A 205 -3.99 2.80 2.99
N GLU A 206 -3.13 2.67 1.99
CA GLU A 206 -2.07 1.67 1.92
C GLU A 206 -0.74 2.41 1.67
N GLU A 207 0.18 2.32 2.62
CA GLU A 207 1.57 2.76 2.48
C GLU A 207 2.43 1.52 2.22
N THR A 208 3.07 1.41 1.07
CA THR A 208 4.04 0.34 0.80
C THR A 208 5.44 0.94 0.67
N THR A 209 6.37 0.48 1.52
CA THR A 209 7.74 0.96 1.54
C THR A 209 8.69 -0.07 0.96
N PHE A 210 9.49 0.39 0.00
CA PHE A 210 10.59 -0.38 -0.58
C PHE A 210 11.92 0.26 -0.26
N ARG A 211 12.94 -0.57 -0.10
CA ARG A 211 14.34 -0.15 -0.09
C ARG A 211 14.91 -0.33 -1.48
N ILE A 212 15.50 0.74 -2.01
CA ILE A 212 16.08 0.79 -3.35
C ILE A 212 17.55 1.21 -3.25
N ASP A 213 18.44 0.50 -3.95
CA ASP A 213 19.86 0.86 -4.05
C ASP A 213 20.19 1.65 -5.33
N THR A 214 21.45 2.10 -5.46
CA THR A 214 21.92 2.86 -6.63
C THR A 214 21.92 2.08 -7.94
N SER A 215 21.82 0.75 -7.89
CA SER A 215 21.70 -0.12 -9.06
C SER A 215 20.25 -0.38 -9.46
N GLY A 216 19.28 0.09 -8.68
CA GLY A 216 17.86 -0.18 -8.87
C GLY A 216 17.43 -1.55 -8.36
N ASN A 217 18.22 -2.21 -7.51
CA ASN A 217 17.72 -3.38 -6.80
C ASN A 217 16.67 -2.92 -5.78
N ILE A 218 15.59 -3.68 -5.67
CA ILE A 218 14.41 -3.33 -4.87
C ILE A 218 14.09 -4.47 -3.89
N SER A 219 13.76 -4.11 -2.66
CA SER A 219 13.31 -5.06 -1.64
C SER A 219 12.16 -4.47 -0.83
N PHE A 220 11.22 -5.33 -0.43
CA PHE A 220 10.12 -4.95 0.44
C PHE A 220 10.64 -4.64 1.85
N VAL A 221 10.12 -3.57 2.46
CA VAL A 221 10.43 -3.19 3.84
C VAL A 221 9.20 -3.31 4.71
N SER A 222 8.10 -2.68 4.29
CA SER A 222 6.86 -2.74 5.05
C SER A 222 5.65 -2.38 4.20
N SER A 223 4.48 -2.79 4.67
CA SER A 223 3.20 -2.24 4.23
C SER A 223 2.37 -1.85 5.45
N LYS A 224 1.66 -0.72 5.38
CA LYS A 224 0.77 -0.25 6.42
C LYS A 224 -0.58 0.07 5.80
N PHE A 225 -1.62 -0.53 6.36
CA PHE A 225 -3.00 -0.30 5.97
C PHE A 225 -3.71 0.46 7.08
N THR A 226 -4.40 1.53 6.73
CA THR A 226 -5.24 2.29 7.67
C THR A 226 -6.65 2.37 7.10
N PHE A 227 -7.65 1.99 7.89
CA PHE A 227 -9.06 2.11 7.55
C PHE A 227 -9.68 3.25 8.32
N PHE A 228 -10.57 3.98 7.67
CA PHE A 228 -11.20 5.17 8.23
C PHE A 228 -12.69 4.93 8.46
N GLY A 229 -13.17 5.35 9.63
CA GLY A 229 -14.60 5.40 9.93
C GLY A 229 -15.31 6.54 9.19
N ALA A 230 -16.64 6.58 9.26
CA ALA A 230 -17.44 7.61 8.62
C ALA A 230 -17.13 9.05 9.07
N ASN A 231 -16.50 9.21 10.24
CA ASN A 231 -16.03 10.50 10.77
C ASN A 231 -14.60 10.87 10.34
N GLY A 232 -13.98 10.08 9.45
CA GLY A 232 -12.62 10.29 8.95
C GLY A 232 -11.52 9.94 9.95
N GLN A 233 -11.83 9.32 11.09
CA GLN A 233 -10.81 8.86 12.04
C GLN A 233 -10.35 7.43 11.70
N PRO A 234 -9.06 7.10 11.91
CA PRO A 234 -8.59 5.72 11.82
C PRO A 234 -9.37 4.82 12.79
N VAL A 235 -9.92 3.73 12.28
CA VAL A 235 -10.62 2.70 13.08
C VAL A 235 -9.81 1.41 13.20
N SER A 236 -8.92 1.17 12.23
CA SER A 236 -8.04 0.01 12.18
C SER A 236 -6.74 0.41 11.50
N THR A 237 -5.62 -0.05 12.03
CA THR A 237 -4.29 0.12 11.41
C THR A 237 -3.54 -1.20 11.50
N LEU A 238 -3.09 -1.73 10.37
CA LEU A 238 -2.29 -2.95 10.32
C LEU A 238 -0.94 -2.64 9.68
N ILE A 239 0.13 -3.14 10.28
CA ILE A 239 1.51 -2.98 9.82
C ILE A 239 2.10 -4.36 9.58
N PHE A 240 2.67 -4.52 8.39
CA PHE A 240 3.35 -5.70 7.87
C PHE A 240 4.82 -5.34 7.70
N GLN A 241 5.73 -5.99 8.43
CA GLN A 241 7.18 -5.69 8.41
C GLN A 241 8.04 -6.92 8.71
#